data_AF-A0A6N9IUJ4-F1
#
_entry.id   AF-A0A6N9IUJ4-F1
#
_cell.length_a   1.000
_cell.length_b   1.000
_cell.length_c   1.000
_cell.angle_alpha   90.00
_cell.angle_beta   90.00
_cell.angle_gamma   90.00
#
_symmetry.space_group_name_H-M   'P 1'
#
loop_
_entity.id
_entity.type
_entity.pdbx_description
1 polymer ?
#
loop_
_entity_poly.entity_id
_entity_poly.type
_entity_poly.pdbx_seq_one_letter_code
_entity_poly.pdbx_strand_id
1 'polypeptide(L)'
;MQSGATYPKLKRKLQYCDVCGTLLPAPGYFCIQCDPPEPPEPYPDKGLNKFQTFIRITLLGLIFIVVAVTKLDIKLQDLIPKEAIKEAPLKVAKDKDFKLLFKVNVSFANLRDKPSTKTGKILYVLTRDTQVEVLDQKGKWSKITAKTEPGKPPHIGWIGSKLLDSEIK
;
A
#
# COMPACT_ATOMS: atom_id res chain seq x y z
N MET A 1 41.75 54.54 -15.34
CA MET A 1 40.43 54.88 -14.76
C MET A 1 40.18 53.94 -13.60
N GLN A 2 40.37 54.40 -12.35
CA GLN A 2 40.06 53.63 -11.14
C GLN A 2 38.76 54.18 -10.56
N SER A 3 37.64 53.48 -10.76
CA SER A 3 36.36 53.82 -10.13
C SER A 3 36.26 53.11 -8.79
N GLY A 4 36.77 53.75 -7.74
CA GLY A 4 36.56 53.30 -6.37
C GLY A 4 35.12 53.59 -5.92
N ALA A 5 34.33 52.54 -5.71
CA ALA A 5 33.01 52.68 -5.11
C ALA A 5 33.14 53.19 -3.66
N THR A 6 32.62 54.39 -3.39
CA THR A 6 32.60 54.97 -2.04
C THR A 6 31.36 54.46 -1.31
N TYR A 7 31.59 53.56 -0.34
CA TYR A 7 30.51 53.02 0.50
C TYR A 7 30.20 53.95 1.69
N PRO A 8 28.92 54.07 2.11
CA PRO A 8 28.52 54.94 3.20
C PRO A 8 29.16 54.52 4.54
N LYS A 9 29.67 55.49 5.30
CA LYS A 9 30.26 55.29 6.63
C LYS A 9 29.18 54.98 7.68
N LEU A 10 28.68 53.75 7.67
CA LEU A 10 27.89 53.23 8.79
C LEU A 10 28.84 52.96 9.97
N LYS A 11 28.49 53.41 11.19
CA LYS A 11 29.17 53.01 12.46
C LYS A 11 29.06 51.49 12.61
N ARG A 12 29.95 50.74 11.97
CA ARG A 12 30.00 49.27 12.06
C ARG A 12 30.61 48.89 13.41
N LYS A 13 29.83 48.24 14.28
CA LYS A 13 30.44 47.44 15.35
C LYS A 13 31.30 46.38 14.67
N LEU A 14 32.59 46.35 14.99
CA LEU A 14 33.47 45.29 14.51
C LEU A 14 32.94 43.96 15.07
N GLN A 15 32.67 43.02 14.17
CA GLN A 15 32.28 41.67 14.53
C GLN A 15 33.49 40.74 14.30
N TYR A 16 33.67 39.81 15.21
CA TYR A 16 34.73 38.81 15.16
C TYR A 16 34.09 37.45 14.91
N CYS A 17 34.81 36.55 14.26
CA CYS A 17 34.38 35.18 14.08
C CYS A 17 34.37 34.44 15.43
N ASP A 18 33.26 33.79 15.77
CA ASP A 18 33.12 33.05 17.04
C ASP A 18 34.02 31.79 17.10
N VAL A 19 34.52 31.30 15.97
CA VAL A 19 35.37 30.10 15.89
C VAL A 19 36.87 30.44 15.97
N CYS A 20 37.35 31.39 15.17
CA CYS A 20 38.79 31.69 15.07
C CYS A 20 39.19 33.09 15.57
N GLY A 21 38.24 33.92 16.00
CA GLY A 21 38.50 35.28 16.49
C GLY A 21 38.96 36.28 15.42
N THR A 22 38.97 35.90 14.13
CA THR A 22 39.36 36.80 13.04
C THR A 22 38.30 37.87 12.79
N LEU A 23 38.73 39.09 12.42
CA LEU A 23 37.85 40.20 12.07
C LEU A 23 36.97 39.87 10.86
N LEU A 24 35.65 40.03 10.98
CA LEU A 24 34.75 39.84 9.85
C LEU A 24 34.77 41.06 8.92
N PRO A 25 34.77 40.85 7.59
CA PRO A 25 34.90 41.94 6.62
C PRO A 25 33.71 42.92 6.65
N ALA A 26 32.52 42.42 6.96
CA ALA A 26 31.31 43.20 7.23
C ALA A 26 30.27 42.34 7.98
N PRO A 27 29.29 42.96 8.66
CA PRO A 27 28.17 42.23 9.25
C PRO A 27 27.42 41.43 8.18
N GLY A 28 27.10 40.16 8.46
CA GLY A 28 26.37 39.27 7.53
C GLY A 28 27.24 38.48 6.55
N TYR A 29 28.57 38.60 6.62
CA TYR A 29 29.49 37.76 5.87
C TYR A 29 30.04 36.61 6.73
N PHE A 30 30.22 35.44 6.11
CA PHE A 30 30.93 34.33 6.74
C PHE A 30 32.43 34.62 6.88
N CYS A 31 33.08 33.95 7.83
CA CYS A 31 34.52 34.05 7.98
C CYS A 31 35.22 33.55 6.71
N ILE A 32 36.29 34.20 6.29
CA ILE A 32 37.09 33.75 5.12
C ILE A 32 38.11 32.66 5.48
N GLN A 33 38.39 32.49 6.78
CA GLN A 33 39.36 31.50 7.29
C GLN A 33 38.66 30.23 7.80
N CYS A 34 37.40 30.35 8.23
CA CYS A 34 36.59 29.20 8.62
C CYS A 34 35.62 28.90 7.50
N ASP A 35 35.38 27.61 7.24
CA ASP A 35 34.32 27.21 6.33
C ASP A 35 32.96 27.72 6.84
N PRO A 36 32.04 28.10 5.94
CA PRO A 36 30.67 28.45 6.31
C PRO A 36 30.01 27.32 7.10
N PRO A 37 29.10 27.62 8.05
CA PRO A 37 28.34 26.59 8.72
C PRO A 37 27.61 25.74 7.67
N GLU A 38 27.61 24.42 7.88
CA GLU A 38 26.91 23.52 6.98
C GLU A 38 25.43 23.92 6.88
N PRO A 39 24.85 23.88 5.66
CA PRO A 39 23.44 24.20 5.50
C PRO A 39 22.60 23.22 6.33
N PRO A 40 21.47 23.68 6.89
CA PRO A 40 20.56 22.79 7.59
C PRO A 40 20.13 21.66 6.66
N GLU A 41 19.98 20.46 7.21
CA GLU A 41 19.58 19.30 6.42
C GLU A 41 18.26 19.59 5.67
N PRO A 42 18.12 19.16 4.39
CA PRO A 42 16.95 19.52 3.57
C PRO A 42 15.61 19.00 4.10
N TYR A 43 15.62 18.01 5.00
CA TYR A 43 14.44 17.37 5.54
C TYR A 43 14.62 17.05 7.03
N PRO A 44 14.54 18.05 7.93
CA PRO A 44 14.66 17.82 9.37
C PRO A 44 13.55 16.91 9.93
N ASP A 45 12.42 16.85 9.23
CA ASP A 45 11.24 16.03 9.58
C ASP A 45 11.23 14.66 8.87
N LYS A 46 12.38 14.20 8.35
CA LYS A 46 12.45 12.89 7.72
C LYS A 46 12.16 11.80 8.76
N GLY A 47 10.91 11.35 8.77
CA GLY A 47 10.43 10.29 9.65
C GLY A 47 11.17 8.97 9.45
N LEU A 48 10.89 8.01 10.33
CA LEU A 48 11.55 6.71 10.32
C LEU A 48 11.47 6.02 8.94
N ASN A 49 12.57 5.42 8.51
CA ASN A 49 12.61 4.62 7.31
C ASN A 49 11.60 3.45 7.41
N LYS A 50 10.85 3.18 6.34
CA LYS A 50 9.80 2.13 6.31
C LYS A 50 10.31 0.77 6.82
N PHE A 51 11.54 0.40 6.45
CA PHE A 51 12.15 -0.84 6.89
C PHE A 51 12.42 -0.86 8.41
N GLN A 52 12.91 0.26 8.95
CA GLN A 52 13.15 0.42 10.38
C GLN A 52 11.84 0.41 11.19
N THR A 53 10.79 1.05 10.67
CA THR A 53 9.44 1.01 11.26
C THR A 53 8.91 -0.42 11.31
N PHE A 54 9.02 -1.16 10.20
CA PHE A 54 8.55 -2.55 10.13
C PHE A 54 9.26 -3.45 11.15
N ILE A 55 10.59 -3.33 11.27
CA ILE A 55 11.37 -4.07 12.27
C ILE A 55 10.88 -3.76 13.69
N ARG A 56 10.67 -2.49 14.02
CA ARG A 56 10.23 -2.08 15.37
C ARG A 56 8.84 -2.61 15.71
N ILE A 57 7.89 -2.50 14.78
CA ILE A 57 6.53 -3.04 14.98
C ILE A 57 6.60 -4.55 15.18
N THR A 58 7.41 -5.25 14.37
CA THR A 58 7.58 -6.70 14.48
C THR A 58 8.17 -7.10 15.83
N LEU A 59 9.21 -6.40 16.30
CA LEU A 59 9.82 -6.65 17.60
C LEU A 59 8.84 -6.44 18.76
N LEU A 60 8.08 -5.34 18.75
CA LEU A 60 7.07 -5.06 19.78
C LEU A 60 5.96 -6.12 19.77
N GLY A 61 5.52 -6.55 18.60
CA GLY A 61 4.54 -7.63 18.45
C GLY A 61 5.06 -8.96 19.01
N LEU A 62 6.30 -9.32 18.71
CA LEU A 62 6.93 -10.55 19.23
C LEU A 62 7.06 -10.52 20.75
N ILE A 63 7.49 -9.40 21.32
CA ILE A 63 7.57 -9.22 22.78
C ILE A 63 6.19 -9.41 23.41
N PHE A 64 5.15 -8.82 22.83
CA PHE A 64 3.78 -8.98 23.31
C PHE A 64 3.32 -10.45 23.27
N ILE A 65 3.60 -11.17 22.19
CA ILE A 65 3.28 -12.60 22.05
C ILE A 65 4.00 -13.42 23.13
N VAL A 66 5.29 -13.15 23.38
CA VAL A 66 6.05 -13.86 24.42
C VAL A 66 5.44 -13.62 25.80
N VAL A 67 5.06 -12.39 26.13
CA VAL A 67 4.37 -12.08 27.40
C VAL A 67 3.02 -12.80 27.46
N ALA A 68 2.24 -12.82 26.37
CA ALA A 68 0.97 -13.52 26.32
C ALA A 68 1.11 -15.03 26.60
N VAL A 69 2.11 -15.70 26.01
CA VAL A 69 2.32 -17.13 26.24
C VAL A 69 2.86 -17.42 27.64
N THR A 70 3.75 -16.57 28.17
CA THR A 70 4.45 -16.83 29.44
C THR A 70 3.70 -16.36 30.69
N LYS A 71 2.90 -15.30 30.58
CA LYS A 71 2.20 -14.69 31.73
C LYS A 71 0.72 -14.97 31.77
N LEU A 72 0.09 -15.21 30.61
CA LEU A 72 -1.36 -15.44 30.53
C LEU A 72 -1.73 -16.93 30.37
N ASP A 73 -0.75 -17.85 30.42
CA ASP A 73 -0.90 -19.32 30.25
C ASP A 73 -1.96 -19.68 29.19
N ILE A 74 -1.94 -18.94 28.09
CA ILE A 74 -2.92 -19.08 27.04
C ILE A 74 -2.58 -20.35 26.29
N LYS A 75 -3.19 -21.46 26.69
CA LYS A 75 -3.18 -22.67 25.87
C LYS A 75 -3.82 -22.28 24.54
N LEU A 76 -3.04 -22.39 23.48
CA LEU A 76 -3.49 -22.19 22.09
C LEU A 76 -4.75 -23.04 21.75
N GLN A 77 -5.06 -24.03 22.58
CA GLN A 77 -6.21 -24.92 22.51
C GLN A 77 -7.51 -24.32 23.12
N ASP A 78 -7.42 -23.31 23.98
CA ASP A 78 -8.59 -22.62 24.57
C ASP A 78 -9.00 -21.37 23.77
N LEU A 79 -8.13 -20.89 22.86
CA LEU A 79 -8.44 -19.81 21.91
C LEU A 79 -9.08 -20.30 20.59
N ILE A 80 -9.17 -21.61 20.39
CA ILE A 80 -9.92 -22.19 19.29
C ILE A 80 -11.18 -22.79 19.89
N PRO A 81 -12.34 -22.08 19.84
CA PRO A 81 -13.61 -22.72 20.10
C PRO A 81 -13.69 -24.00 19.26
N LYS A 82 -13.91 -25.15 19.91
CA LYS A 82 -14.16 -26.46 19.27
C LYS A 82 -15.34 -26.46 18.28
N GLU A 83 -15.98 -25.31 18.07
CA GLU A 83 -16.99 -25.08 17.04
C GLU A 83 -16.41 -24.57 15.70
N ALA A 84 -15.09 -24.36 15.59
CA ALA A 84 -14.42 -23.94 14.34
C ALA A 84 -14.21 -25.08 13.30
N ILE A 85 -15.04 -26.14 13.35
CA ILE A 85 -15.18 -27.15 12.27
C ILE A 85 -16.61 -27.11 11.66
N LYS A 86 -17.42 -26.10 11.99
CA LYS A 86 -18.48 -25.67 11.09
C LYS A 86 -17.98 -24.43 10.38
N GLU A 87 -17.64 -24.58 9.10
CA GLU A 87 -17.37 -23.47 8.19
C GLU A 87 -18.60 -22.55 8.14
N ALA A 88 -18.72 -21.67 9.12
CA ALA A 88 -19.50 -20.45 8.96
C ALA A 88 -18.62 -19.53 8.12
N PRO A 89 -19.02 -19.16 6.89
CA PRO A 89 -18.24 -18.23 6.08
C PRO A 89 -18.01 -16.95 6.89
N LEU A 90 -16.76 -16.50 6.94
CA LEU A 90 -16.40 -15.20 7.48
C LEU A 90 -17.41 -14.17 6.96
N LYS A 91 -18.27 -13.65 7.85
CA LYS A 91 -19.00 -12.42 7.56
C LYS A 91 -17.99 -11.29 7.65
N VAL A 92 -17.22 -11.15 6.57
CA VAL A 92 -16.68 -9.86 6.18
C VAL A 92 -17.83 -8.88 6.31
N ALA A 93 -17.66 -7.84 7.11
CA ALA A 93 -18.59 -6.73 7.14
C ALA A 93 -18.65 -6.20 5.70
N LYS A 94 -19.67 -6.63 4.96
CA LYS A 94 -20.09 -5.94 3.73
C LYS A 94 -20.57 -4.60 4.24
N ASP A 95 -19.72 -3.59 4.12
CA ASP A 95 -20.22 -2.23 3.91
C ASP A 95 -21.30 -2.36 2.85
N LYS A 96 -22.53 -2.03 3.23
CA LYS A 96 -23.74 -2.31 2.44
C LYS A 96 -23.79 -1.49 1.13
N ASP A 97 -22.78 -0.66 0.91
CA ASP A 97 -22.85 0.44 -0.03
C ASP A 97 -21.90 0.31 -1.22
N PHE A 98 -21.08 -0.75 -1.30
CA PHE A 98 -20.25 -1.02 -2.49
C PHE A 98 -20.38 -2.48 -2.92
N LYS A 99 -21.28 -2.76 -3.86
CA LYS A 99 -21.36 -4.10 -4.46
C LYS A 99 -20.46 -4.11 -5.68
N LEU A 100 -19.26 -4.67 -5.55
CA LEU A 100 -18.35 -4.86 -6.69
C LEU A 100 -19.05 -5.74 -7.75
N LEU A 101 -19.41 -5.15 -8.88
CA LEU A 101 -20.07 -5.85 -9.98
C LEU A 101 -19.02 -6.23 -11.02
N PHE A 102 -19.00 -7.49 -11.43
CA PHE A 102 -18.16 -7.95 -12.53
C PHE A 102 -18.99 -8.14 -13.78
N LYS A 103 -18.48 -7.69 -14.93
CA LYS A 103 -19.11 -7.85 -16.24
C LYS A 103 -18.10 -8.39 -17.25
N VAL A 104 -18.59 -9.15 -18.23
CA VAL A 104 -17.76 -9.62 -19.34
C VAL A 104 -17.48 -8.45 -20.31
N ASN A 105 -16.21 -8.14 -20.58
CA ASN A 105 -15.82 -6.98 -21.41
C ASN A 105 -15.59 -7.31 -22.90
N VAL A 106 -15.52 -8.59 -23.24
CA VAL A 106 -15.34 -9.10 -24.61
C VAL A 106 -16.66 -9.57 -25.22
N SER A 107 -16.74 -9.62 -26.56
CA SER A 107 -17.95 -10.07 -27.26
C SER A 107 -18.38 -11.49 -26.86
N PHE A 108 -17.42 -12.40 -26.70
CA PHE A 108 -17.65 -13.78 -26.29
C PHE A 108 -16.54 -14.25 -25.34
N ALA A 109 -16.92 -14.79 -24.19
CA ALA A 109 -16.02 -15.36 -23.22
C ALA A 109 -16.37 -16.80 -22.90
N ASN A 110 -15.40 -17.69 -23.04
CA ASN A 110 -15.58 -19.11 -22.77
C ASN A 110 -15.49 -19.38 -21.27
N LEU A 111 -16.57 -19.91 -20.71
CA LEU A 111 -16.62 -20.47 -19.37
C LEU A 111 -16.17 -21.94 -19.43
N ARG A 112 -15.21 -22.32 -18.60
CA ARG A 112 -14.56 -23.64 -18.66
C ARG A 112 -14.69 -24.43 -17.36
N ASP A 113 -14.58 -25.75 -17.44
CA ASP A 113 -14.56 -26.61 -16.25
C ASP A 113 -13.28 -26.47 -15.41
N LYS A 114 -12.17 -26.09 -16.06
CA LYS A 114 -10.84 -25.93 -15.47
C LYS A 114 -10.21 -24.60 -15.88
N PRO A 115 -9.31 -24.03 -15.05
CA PRO A 115 -8.57 -22.80 -15.35
C PRO A 115 -7.44 -23.06 -16.36
N SER A 116 -7.79 -23.50 -17.56
CA SER A 116 -6.85 -23.87 -18.62
C SER A 116 -7.50 -23.76 -20.00
N THR A 117 -6.79 -23.14 -20.94
CA THR A 117 -7.21 -23.11 -22.35
C THR A 117 -6.91 -24.41 -23.08
N LYS A 118 -5.93 -25.20 -22.61
CA LYS A 118 -5.47 -26.44 -23.25
C LYS A 118 -6.24 -27.67 -22.79
N THR A 119 -6.51 -27.76 -21.49
CA THR A 119 -7.07 -28.96 -20.84
C THR A 119 -8.48 -28.77 -20.29
N GLY A 120 -8.98 -27.53 -20.28
CA GLY A 120 -10.34 -27.23 -19.84
C GLY A 120 -11.35 -27.33 -20.98
N LYS A 121 -12.47 -28.00 -20.76
CA LYS A 121 -13.62 -28.06 -21.66
C LYS A 121 -14.45 -26.78 -21.53
N ILE A 122 -15.02 -26.32 -22.63
CA ILE A 122 -15.95 -25.17 -22.63
C ILE A 122 -17.31 -25.69 -22.15
N LEU A 123 -17.80 -25.11 -21.07
CA LEU A 123 -19.12 -25.39 -20.50
C LEU A 123 -20.19 -24.48 -21.10
N TYR A 124 -19.85 -23.21 -21.31
CA TYR A 124 -20.76 -22.19 -21.79
C TYR A 124 -20.00 -21.01 -22.42
N VAL A 125 -20.68 -20.19 -23.22
CA VAL A 125 -20.13 -18.96 -23.80
C VAL A 125 -20.96 -17.77 -23.31
N LEU A 126 -20.32 -16.88 -22.56
CA LEU A 126 -20.93 -15.65 -22.06
C LEU A 126 -20.74 -14.52 -23.07
N THR A 127 -21.75 -13.68 -23.23
CA THR A 127 -21.69 -12.48 -24.08
C THR A 127 -21.22 -11.27 -23.31
N ARG A 128 -20.81 -10.21 -24.02
CA ARG A 128 -20.48 -8.91 -23.43
C ARG A 128 -21.57 -8.41 -22.47
N ASP A 129 -21.16 -7.69 -21.43
CA ASP A 129 -21.98 -7.10 -20.38
C ASP A 129 -22.74 -8.09 -19.49
N THR A 130 -22.55 -9.40 -19.70
CA THR A 130 -23.09 -10.42 -18.79
C THR A 130 -22.51 -10.21 -17.40
N GLN A 131 -23.41 -9.94 -16.45
CA GLN A 131 -23.03 -9.77 -15.05
C GLN A 131 -22.71 -11.12 -14.43
N VAL A 132 -21.58 -11.19 -13.72
CA VAL A 132 -21.12 -12.40 -13.05
C VAL A 132 -20.72 -12.09 -11.61
N GLU A 133 -20.75 -13.10 -10.77
CA GLU A 133 -20.19 -13.04 -9.42
C GLU A 133 -18.94 -13.92 -9.36
N VAL A 134 -17.84 -13.35 -8.85
CA VAL A 134 -16.57 -14.07 -8.70
C VAL A 134 -16.60 -14.83 -7.39
N LEU A 135 -16.44 -16.15 -7.49
CA LEU A 135 -16.44 -17.08 -6.36
C LEU A 135 -15.03 -17.38 -5.85
N ASP A 136 -14.05 -17.44 -6.77
CA ASP A 136 -12.65 -17.78 -6.46
C ASP A 136 -11.69 -17.25 -7.54
N GLN A 137 -10.40 -17.18 -7.24
CA GLN A 137 -9.34 -16.78 -8.19
C GLN A 137 -8.14 -17.71 -8.11
N LYS A 138 -7.63 -18.11 -9.28
CA LYS A 138 -6.43 -18.94 -9.42
C LYS A 138 -5.56 -18.43 -10.55
N GLY A 139 -4.54 -17.65 -10.20
CA GLY A 139 -3.62 -17.05 -11.16
C GLY A 139 -4.34 -16.11 -12.12
N LYS A 140 -4.33 -16.42 -13.42
CA LYS A 140 -4.98 -15.62 -14.48
C LYS A 140 -6.46 -15.98 -14.72
N TRP A 141 -7.06 -16.74 -13.81
CA TRP A 141 -8.41 -17.28 -13.94
C TRP A 141 -9.27 -16.93 -12.73
N SER A 142 -10.53 -16.63 -13.00
CA SER A 142 -11.56 -16.41 -11.99
C SER A 142 -12.61 -17.51 -12.13
N LYS A 143 -12.99 -18.14 -11.02
CA LYS A 143 -14.17 -18.99 -10.96
C LYS A 143 -15.38 -18.09 -10.74
N ILE A 144 -16.38 -18.19 -11.59
CA ILE A 144 -17.55 -17.32 -11.55
C ILE A 144 -18.84 -18.13 -11.53
N THR A 145 -19.91 -17.45 -11.13
CA THR A 145 -21.29 -17.88 -11.36
C THR A 145 -22.00 -16.87 -12.26
N ALA A 146 -22.65 -17.35 -13.32
CA ALA A 146 -23.37 -16.54 -14.29
C ALA A 146 -24.83 -16.97 -14.35
N LYS A 147 -25.74 -16.03 -14.10
CA LYS A 147 -27.19 -16.21 -14.31
C LYS A 147 -27.53 -15.66 -15.69
N THR A 148 -27.69 -16.54 -16.67
CA THR A 148 -27.93 -16.15 -18.06
C THR A 148 -29.40 -16.03 -18.39
N GLU A 149 -30.25 -16.89 -17.81
CA GLU A 149 -31.68 -16.91 -18.07
C GLU A 149 -32.49 -17.06 -16.76
N PRO A 150 -33.62 -16.34 -16.61
CA PRO A 150 -34.53 -16.53 -15.48
C PRO A 150 -35.04 -17.97 -15.43
N GLY A 151 -34.99 -18.60 -14.26
CA GLY A 151 -35.52 -19.96 -14.03
C GLY A 151 -34.58 -21.11 -14.41
N LYS A 152 -33.42 -20.85 -15.03
CA LYS A 152 -32.38 -21.86 -15.27
C LYS A 152 -31.33 -21.85 -14.15
N PRO A 153 -30.70 -23.00 -13.84
CA PRO A 153 -29.59 -23.03 -12.90
C PRO A 153 -28.43 -22.15 -13.40
N PRO A 154 -27.70 -21.46 -12.50
CA PRO A 154 -26.57 -20.64 -12.90
C PRO A 154 -25.44 -21.52 -13.46
N HIS A 155 -24.72 -21.00 -14.45
CA HIS A 155 -23.53 -21.64 -14.96
C HIS A 155 -22.34 -21.30 -14.08
N ILE A 156 -21.62 -22.32 -13.59
CA ILE A 156 -20.44 -22.15 -12.74
C ILE A 156 -19.22 -22.69 -13.48
N GLY A 157 -18.14 -21.92 -13.53
CA GLY A 157 -16.90 -22.34 -14.17
C GLY A 157 -15.80 -21.29 -14.12
N TRP A 158 -14.72 -21.55 -14.82
CA TRP A 158 -13.52 -20.72 -14.90
C TRP A 158 -13.52 -19.87 -16.16
N ILE A 159 -13.24 -18.59 -16.00
CA ILE A 159 -13.06 -17.60 -17.06
C ILE A 159 -11.70 -16.91 -16.88
N GLY A 160 -11.08 -16.47 -17.97
CA GLY A 160 -9.84 -15.69 -17.86
C GLY A 160 -10.13 -14.35 -17.20
N SER A 161 -9.44 -14.01 -16.11
CA SER A 161 -9.74 -12.81 -15.30
C SER A 161 -9.66 -11.51 -16.10
N LYS A 162 -8.78 -11.46 -17.11
CA LYS A 162 -8.62 -10.31 -18.03
C LYS A 162 -9.85 -10.03 -18.92
N LEU A 163 -10.81 -10.95 -18.96
CA LEU A 163 -12.05 -10.83 -19.74
C LEU A 163 -13.19 -10.23 -18.92
N LEU A 164 -12.93 -9.89 -17.66
CA LEU A 164 -13.88 -9.30 -16.73
C LEU A 164 -13.44 -7.87 -16.41
N ASP A 165 -14.38 -6.94 -16.41
CA ASP A 165 -14.23 -5.61 -15.83
C ASP A 165 -14.96 -5.55 -14.49
N SER A 166 -14.36 -4.85 -13.52
CA SER A 166 -14.97 -4.56 -12.22
C SER A 166 -15.49 -3.13 -12.20
N GLU A 167 -16.76 -2.95 -11.87
CA GLU A 167 -17.40 -1.66 -11.66
C GLU A 167 -17.81 -1.54 -10.18
N ILE A 168 -17.41 -0.45 -9.53
CA ILE A 168 -17.86 -0.12 -8.17
C ILE A 168 -19.14 0.70 -8.34
N LYS A 169 -20.24 0.21 -7.78
CA LYS A 169 -21.52 0.92 -7.74
C LYS A 169 -22.04 0.95 -6.31
#